data_AF-A0A9D0LN87-F1
#
_entry.id   AF-A0A9D0LN87-F1
#
_cell.length_a   1.000
_cell.length_b   1.000
_cell.length_c   1.000
_cell.angle_alpha   90.00
_cell.angle_beta   90.00
_cell.angle_gamma   90.00
#
_symmetry.space_group_name_H-M   'P 1'
#
loop_
_entity.id
_entity.type
_entity.pdbx_description
1 polymer ?
#
loop_
_entity_poly.entity_id
_entity_poly.type
_entity_poly.pdbx_seq_one_letter_code
_entity_poly.pdbx_strand_id
1 'polypeptide(L)'
;FGMLAAVLILAVMILPYTTAVARDVLRAVPNDQREAMLALGATRWETIWRAVVPYARSGIVGGLMLALGRAVGETMAVTMVIGNRPQVSACLFNPAYTLASQIANEFTEATSDLYISVLIELGLVLFVITLILNGLARLLVWRMEGGRRGGRP
;
A
#
# COMPACT_ATOMS: atom_id res chain seq x y z
N PHE A 1 -20.16 7.65 -9.50
CA PHE A 1 -19.09 8.62 -9.21
C PHE A 1 -17.81 8.07 -9.82
N GLY A 2 -17.03 8.90 -10.53
CA GLY A 2 -15.94 8.41 -11.39
C GLY A 2 -14.68 7.94 -10.64
N MET A 3 -13.73 7.37 -11.39
CA MET A 3 -12.43 6.89 -10.91
C MET A 3 -11.64 7.97 -10.12
N LEU A 4 -11.79 9.25 -10.49
CA LEU A 4 -11.15 10.38 -9.80
C LEU A 4 -11.61 10.55 -8.34
N ALA A 5 -12.90 10.34 -8.05
CA ALA A 5 -13.41 10.44 -6.68
C ALA A 5 -12.88 9.29 -5.81
N ALA A 6 -12.80 8.09 -6.39
CA ALA A 6 -12.21 6.93 -5.71
C ALA A 6 -10.72 7.13 -5.41
N VAL A 7 -9.94 7.66 -6.36
CA VAL A 7 -8.51 7.97 -6.15
C VAL A 7 -8.34 9.06 -5.08
N LEU A 8 -9.19 10.09 -5.06
CA LEU A 8 -9.09 11.17 -4.08
C LEU A 8 -9.38 10.70 -2.66
N ILE A 9 -10.42 9.88 -2.46
CA ILE A 9 -10.73 9.28 -1.15
C ILE A 9 -9.59 8.36 -0.71
N LEU A 10 -9.11 7.51 -1.61
CA LEU A 10 -7.99 6.59 -1.36
C LEU A 10 -6.71 7.36 -0.96
N ALA A 11 -6.42 8.49 -1.61
CA ALA A 11 -5.28 9.33 -1.31
C ALA A 11 -5.38 9.96 0.10
N VAL A 12 -6.52 10.56 0.43
CA VAL A 12 -6.77 11.18 1.76
C VAL A 12 -6.62 10.17 2.90
N MET A 13 -6.92 8.90 2.64
CA MET A 13 -6.86 7.82 3.61
C MET A 13 -5.47 7.17 3.75
N ILE A 14 -4.72 7.02 2.66
CA ILE A 14 -3.36 6.44 2.67
C ILE A 14 -2.30 7.46 3.13
N LEU A 15 -2.52 8.75 2.88
CA LEU A 15 -1.61 9.83 3.29
C LEU A 15 -1.25 9.80 4.78
N PRO A 16 -2.21 9.78 5.74
CA PRO A 16 -1.88 9.76 7.17
C PRO A 16 -1.10 8.50 7.57
N TYR A 17 -1.41 7.35 6.95
CA TYR A 17 -0.69 6.11 7.21
C TYR A 17 0.77 6.19 6.72
N THR A 18 0.96 6.63 5.47
CA THR A 18 2.30 6.71 4.86
C THR A 18 3.18 7.73 5.57
N THR A 19 2.61 8.88 5.97
CA THR A 19 3.33 9.92 6.71
C THR A 19 3.71 9.47 8.12
N ALA A 20 2.85 8.71 8.81
CA ALA A 20 3.19 8.13 10.12
C ALA A 20 4.37 7.17 10.01
N VAL A 21 4.32 6.23 9.06
CA VAL A 21 5.41 5.26 8.88
C VAL A 21 6.72 5.94 8.46
N ALA A 22 6.65 6.90 7.53
CA ALA A 22 7.84 7.66 7.13
C ALA A 22 8.46 8.42 8.32
N ARG A 23 7.63 9.00 9.20
CA ARG A 23 8.10 9.69 10.41
C ARG A 23 8.82 8.74 11.37
N ASP A 24 8.29 7.54 11.57
CA ASP A 24 8.87 6.55 12.49
C ASP A 24 10.22 6.06 11.96
N VAL A 25 10.32 5.79 10.66
CA VAL A 25 11.58 5.40 10.01
C VAL A 25 12.63 6.50 10.09
N LEU A 26 12.25 7.77 9.87
CA LEU A 26 13.18 8.90 9.95
C LEU A 26 13.66 9.17 11.39
N ARG A 27 12.85 8.83 12.39
CA ARG A 27 13.20 8.90 13.82
C ARG A 27 14.10 7.75 14.27
N ALA A 28 14.03 6.61 13.61
CA ALA A 28 14.90 5.46 13.87
C ALA A 28 16.35 5.67 13.39
N VAL A 29 16.64 6.76 12.67
CA VAL A 29 18.02 7.11 12.27
C VAL A 29 18.81 7.58 13.50
N PRO A 30 19.94 6.94 13.84
CA PRO A 30 20.78 7.32 14.98
C PRO A 30 21.20 8.79 14.94
N ASN A 31 21.18 9.45 16.09
CA ASN A 31 21.60 10.85 16.20
C ASN A 31 23.09 11.03 15.88
N ASP A 32 23.93 10.03 16.17
CA ASP A 32 25.37 10.06 15.87
C ASP A 32 25.65 10.37 14.39
N GLN A 33 24.85 9.82 13.46
CA GLN A 33 24.99 10.08 12.02
C GLN A 33 24.64 11.52 11.65
N ARG A 34 23.69 12.12 12.39
CA ARG A 34 23.26 13.51 12.19
C ARG A 34 24.31 14.47 12.75
N GLU A 35 24.80 14.19 13.94
CA GLU A 35 25.83 14.99 14.62
C GLU A 35 27.17 14.93 13.90
N ALA A 36 27.57 13.77 13.39
CA ALA A 36 28.78 13.64 12.57
C ALA A 36 28.74 14.51 11.31
N MET A 37 27.62 14.54 10.60
CA MET A 37 27.46 15.41 9.42
C MET A 37 27.48 16.90 9.79
N LEU A 38 26.83 17.28 10.89
CA LEU A 38 26.86 18.66 11.38
C LEU A 38 28.27 19.07 11.83
N ALA A 39 29.03 18.17 12.46
CA ALA A 39 30.41 18.39 12.88
C ALA A 39 31.36 18.56 11.69
N LEU A 40 31.05 17.93 10.55
CA LEU A 40 31.75 18.14 9.27
C LEU A 40 31.39 19.46 8.58
N GLY A 41 30.58 20.32 9.21
CA GLY A 41 30.15 21.61 8.67
C GLY A 41 28.99 21.51 7.67
N ALA A 42 28.33 20.36 7.55
CA ALA A 42 27.18 20.22 6.68
C ALA A 42 25.97 20.98 7.22
N THR A 43 25.16 21.52 6.32
CA THR A 43 23.89 22.16 6.68
C THR A 43 22.84 21.12 7.09
N ARG A 44 21.77 21.57 7.77
CA ARG A 44 20.63 20.71 8.14
C ARG A 44 20.01 20.03 6.91
N TRP A 45 19.95 20.74 5.78
CA TRP A 45 19.40 20.20 4.53
C TRP A 45 20.30 19.10 3.94
N GLU A 46 21.62 19.33 3.90
CA GLU A 46 22.58 18.33 3.43
C GLU A 46 22.61 17.10 4.34
N THR A 47 22.50 17.29 5.65
CA THR A 47 22.42 16.19 6.62
C THR A 47 21.19 15.31 6.35
N ILE A 48 20.03 15.92 6.06
CA ILE A 48 18.81 15.17 5.73
C ILE A 48 19.02 14.36 4.45
N TRP A 49 19.47 14.99 3.37
CA TRP A 49 19.58 14.33 2.07
C TRP A 49 20.74 13.32 1.97
N ARG A 50 21.87 13.58 2.64
CA ARG A 50 23.09 12.76 2.52
C ARG A 50 23.25 11.71 3.61
N ALA A 51 22.65 11.90 4.79
CA ALA A 51 22.72 10.90 5.87
C ALA A 51 21.35 10.30 6.19
N VAL A 52 20.34 11.12 6.47
CA VAL A 52 19.05 10.62 6.99
C VAL A 52 18.27 9.86 5.94
N VAL A 53 18.05 10.43 4.75
CA VAL A 53 17.30 9.80 3.64
C VAL A 53 17.91 8.47 3.18
N PRO A 54 19.23 8.38 2.86
CA PRO A 54 19.81 7.11 2.43
C PRO A 54 19.85 6.06 3.53
N TYR A 55 19.94 6.46 4.81
CA TYR A 55 19.81 5.53 5.93
C TYR A 55 18.37 5.01 6.07
N ALA A 56 17.38 5.91 5.93
CA ALA A 56 15.96 5.60 6.05
C ALA A 56 15.35 4.92 4.81
N ARG A 57 16.06 4.88 3.67
CA ARG A 57 15.52 4.42 2.38
C ARG A 57 14.84 3.05 2.44
N SER A 58 15.44 2.09 3.15
CA SER A 58 14.89 0.73 3.25
C SER A 58 13.60 0.70 4.07
N GLY A 59 13.52 1.50 5.14
CA GLY A 59 12.31 1.64 5.93
C GLY A 59 11.22 2.42 5.21
N ILE A 60 11.58 3.44 4.41
CA ILE A 60 10.61 4.17 3.58
C ILE A 60 10.01 3.26 2.52
N VAL A 61 10.84 2.46 1.83
CA VAL A 61 10.36 1.48 0.82
C VAL A 61 9.50 0.41 1.48
N GLY A 62 9.91 -0.09 2.65
CA GLY A 62 9.11 -1.05 3.42
C GLY A 62 7.77 -0.47 3.86
N GLY A 63 7.75 0.77 4.34
CA GLY A 63 6.54 1.49 4.73
C GLY A 63 5.60 1.75 3.56
N LEU A 64 6.15 2.08 2.39
CA LEU A 64 5.37 2.25 1.16
C LEU A 64 4.73 0.94 0.72
N MET A 65 5.46 -0.18 0.79
CA MET A 65 4.92 -1.52 0.48
C MET A 65 3.78 -1.91 1.44
N LEU A 66 3.90 -1.60 2.73
CA LEU A 66 2.82 -1.82 3.70
C LEU A 66 1.60 -0.93 3.43
N ALA A 67 1.83 0.33 3.06
CA ALA A 67 0.77 1.27 2.70
C ALA A 67 0.00 0.82 1.45
N LEU A 68 0.71 0.28 0.45
CA LEU A 68 0.11 -0.31 -0.74
C LEU A 68 -0.71 -1.57 -0.41
N GLY A 69 -0.19 -2.46 0.44
CA GLY A 69 -0.96 -3.63 0.91
C GLY A 69 -2.24 -3.23 1.63
N ARG A 70 -2.18 -2.19 2.45
CA ARG A 70 -3.36 -1.60 3.10
C ARG A 70 -4.35 -1.04 2.07
N ALA A 71 -3.88 -0.25 1.11
CA ALA A 71 -4.70 0.31 0.03
C ALA A 71 -5.45 -0.76 -0.77
N VAL A 72 -4.79 -1.88 -1.04
CA VAL A 72 -5.39 -3.04 -1.71
C VAL A 72 -6.47 -3.68 -0.83
N GLY A 73 -6.26 -3.80 0.47
CA GLY A 73 -7.29 -4.23 1.42
C GLY A 73 -8.48 -3.26 1.52
N GLU A 74 -8.23 -1.96 1.36
CA GLU A 74 -9.27 -0.91 1.37
C GLU A 74 -10.06 -0.82 0.05
N THR A 75 -9.74 -1.65 -0.96
CA THR A 75 -10.45 -1.69 -2.25
C THR A 75 -11.96 -1.93 -2.11
N MET A 76 -12.42 -2.51 -1.00
CA MET A 76 -13.86 -2.58 -0.66
C MET A 76 -14.50 -1.18 -0.61
N ALA A 77 -13.85 -0.18 -0.02
CA ALA A 77 -14.34 1.20 -0.01
C ALA A 77 -14.37 1.79 -1.42
N VAL A 78 -13.37 1.48 -2.24
CA VAL A 78 -13.28 1.91 -3.64
C VAL A 78 -14.40 1.28 -4.48
N THR A 79 -14.72 0.00 -4.25
CA THR A 79 -15.82 -0.70 -4.95
C THR A 79 -17.18 -0.06 -4.70
N MET A 80 -17.43 0.37 -3.46
CA MET A 80 -18.67 1.01 -3.05
C MET A 80 -18.84 2.41 -3.66
N VAL A 81 -17.72 3.12 -3.91
CA VAL A 81 -17.72 4.48 -4.46
C VAL A 81 -17.83 4.50 -5.99
N ILE A 82 -17.20 3.55 -6.69
CA ILE A 82 -17.18 3.57 -8.16
C ILE A 82 -18.57 3.30 -8.76
N GLY A 83 -19.40 2.50 -8.08
CA GLY A 83 -20.77 2.22 -8.50
C GLY A 83 -20.84 1.14 -9.57
N ASN A 84 -21.66 0.13 -9.29
CA ASN A 84 -21.87 -1.03 -10.12
C ASN A 84 -22.68 -0.70 -11.40
N ARG A 85 -22.02 -0.27 -12.48
CA ARG A 85 -22.63 -0.15 -13.83
C ARG A 85 -21.72 -0.83 -14.88
N PRO A 86 -22.14 -1.94 -15.53
CA PRO A 86 -21.27 -2.78 -16.35
C PRO A 86 -21.05 -2.16 -17.75
N GLN A 87 -20.30 -1.07 -17.82
CA GLN A 87 -19.86 -0.49 -19.09
C GLN A 87 -18.35 -0.30 -19.08
N VAL A 88 -17.65 -1.15 -19.84
CA VAL A 88 -16.21 -1.04 -20.08
C VAL A 88 -16.02 0.08 -21.10
N SER A 89 -15.43 1.20 -20.67
CA SER A 89 -14.95 2.24 -21.58
C SER A 89 -13.62 2.78 -21.08
N ALA A 90 -12.64 2.80 -21.99
CA ALA A 90 -11.23 3.18 -21.75
C ALA A 90 -11.02 4.70 -21.56
N CYS A 91 -11.88 5.35 -20.78
CA CYS A 91 -11.77 6.78 -20.43
C CYS A 91 -11.69 6.92 -18.91
N LEU A 92 -10.74 7.74 -18.44
CA LEU A 92 -10.46 8.04 -17.01
C LEU A 92 -11.68 8.63 -16.24
N PHE A 93 -12.75 8.98 -16.96
CA PHE A 93 -14.00 9.54 -16.44
C PHE A 93 -15.14 8.51 -16.33
N ASN A 94 -14.98 7.30 -16.85
CA ASN A 94 -16.01 6.27 -16.77
C ASN A 94 -15.89 5.42 -15.49
N PRO A 95 -17.01 4.88 -14.98
CA PRO A 95 -17.00 3.96 -13.85
C PRO A 95 -16.16 2.72 -14.18
N ALA A 96 -15.27 2.32 -13.28
CA ALA A 96 -14.44 1.13 -13.41
C ALA A 96 -15.03 -0.05 -12.61
N TYR A 97 -14.96 -1.26 -13.15
CA TYR A 97 -15.33 -2.47 -12.41
C TYR A 97 -14.12 -3.07 -11.71
N THR A 98 -14.29 -3.52 -10.47
CA THR A 98 -13.26 -4.25 -9.71
C THR A 98 -13.75 -5.67 -9.42
N LEU A 99 -12.84 -6.63 -9.28
CA LEU A 99 -13.22 -8.02 -8.99
C LEU A 99 -14.09 -8.13 -7.71
N ALA A 100 -13.81 -7.31 -6.69
CA ALA A 100 -14.62 -7.23 -5.48
C ALA A 100 -16.03 -6.65 -5.71
N SER A 101 -16.22 -5.69 -6.64
CA SER A 101 -17.56 -5.18 -6.98
C SER A 101 -18.38 -6.18 -7.78
N GLN A 102 -17.73 -6.99 -8.62
CA GLN A 102 -18.39 -8.07 -9.37
C GLN A 102 -18.91 -9.15 -8.43
N ILE A 103 -18.07 -9.60 -7.49
CA ILE A 103 -18.47 -10.49 -6.40
C ILE A 103 -19.68 -9.91 -5.65
N ALA A 104 -19.60 -8.69 -5.12
CA ALA A 104 -20.67 -8.12 -4.29
C ALA A 104 -22.04 -7.98 -4.99
N ASN A 105 -22.06 -7.65 -6.29
CA ASN A 105 -23.33 -7.42 -6.99
C ASN A 105 -23.92 -8.71 -7.53
N GLU A 106 -23.10 -9.59 -8.11
CA GLU A 106 -23.56 -10.90 -8.57
C GLU A 106 -23.95 -11.81 -7.38
N PHE A 107 -23.39 -11.61 -6.17
CA PHE A 107 -23.81 -12.34 -4.95
C PHE A 107 -25.23 -11.96 -4.51
N THR A 108 -25.66 -10.73 -4.85
CA THR A 108 -26.98 -10.21 -4.46
C THR A 108 -28.07 -10.62 -5.46
N GLU A 109 -27.68 -10.96 -6.70
CA GLU A 109 -28.60 -11.28 -7.81
C GLU A 109 -28.65 -12.78 -8.16
N ALA A 110 -27.74 -13.59 -7.59
CA ALA A 110 -27.63 -15.02 -7.87
C ALA A 110 -28.78 -15.85 -7.25
N THR A 111 -29.64 -16.39 -8.11
CA THR A 111 -30.79 -17.25 -7.78
C THR A 111 -30.54 -18.76 -8.05
N SER A 112 -29.33 -19.17 -8.47
CA SER A 112 -29.01 -20.57 -8.83
C SER A 112 -27.69 -21.09 -8.20
N ASP A 113 -27.68 -22.35 -7.73
CA ASP A 113 -26.57 -23.00 -7.00
C ASP A 113 -25.22 -23.01 -7.75
N LEU A 114 -25.27 -23.06 -9.08
CA LEU A 114 -24.09 -23.05 -9.94
C LEU A 114 -23.37 -21.70 -9.90
N TYR A 115 -24.14 -20.61 -9.75
CA TYR A 115 -23.63 -19.25 -9.71
C TYR A 115 -22.94 -18.92 -8.36
N ILE A 116 -23.50 -19.44 -7.25
CA ILE A 116 -22.90 -19.32 -5.91
C ILE A 116 -21.54 -20.03 -5.87
N SER A 117 -21.42 -21.19 -6.51
CA SER A 117 -20.17 -21.96 -6.56
C SER A 117 -19.04 -21.20 -7.28
N VAL A 118 -19.33 -20.56 -8.41
CA VAL A 118 -18.37 -19.72 -9.17
C VAL A 118 -17.95 -18.50 -8.36
N LEU A 119 -18.86 -17.91 -7.60
CA LEU A 119 -18.60 -16.74 -6.76
C LEU A 119 -17.71 -17.05 -5.55
N ILE A 120 -17.90 -18.21 -4.93
CA ILE A 120 -17.02 -18.72 -3.88
C ILE A 120 -15.62 -18.99 -4.44
N GLU A 121 -15.51 -19.55 -5.65
CA GLU A 121 -14.22 -19.75 -6.33
C GLU A 121 -13.51 -18.43 -6.61
N LEU A 122 -14.23 -17.42 -7.13
CA LEU A 122 -13.67 -16.08 -7.36
C LEU A 122 -13.18 -15.42 -6.06
N GLY A 123 -13.94 -15.58 -4.97
CA GLY A 123 -13.55 -15.12 -3.63
C GLY A 123 -12.29 -15.83 -3.12
N LEU A 124 -12.18 -17.14 -3.34
CA LEU A 124 -11.00 -17.93 -2.97
C LEU A 124 -9.76 -17.48 -3.75
N VAL A 125 -9.88 -17.25 -5.05
CA VAL A 125 -8.78 -16.74 -5.89
C VAL A 125 -8.32 -15.37 -5.40
N LEU A 126 -9.26 -14.46 -5.15
CA LEU A 126 -8.95 -13.12 -4.63
C LEU A 126 -8.28 -13.20 -3.25
N PHE A 127 -8.73 -14.11 -2.39
CA PHE A 127 -8.13 -14.36 -1.08
C PHE A 127 -6.68 -14.84 -1.22
N VAL A 128 -6.42 -15.82 -2.09
CA VAL A 128 -5.06 -16.34 -2.35
C VAL A 128 -4.14 -15.24 -2.89
N ILE A 129 -4.60 -14.43 -3.85
CA ILE A 129 -3.82 -13.30 -4.38
C ILE A 129 -3.47 -12.30 -3.27
N THR A 130 -4.46 -11.96 -2.43
CA THR A 130 -4.27 -11.03 -1.31
C THR A 130 -3.27 -11.59 -0.30
N LEU A 131 -3.35 -12.88 0.01
CA LEU A 131 -2.47 -13.57 0.94
C LEU A 131 -1.03 -13.62 0.44
N ILE A 132 -0.82 -13.92 -0.85
CA ILE A 132 0.50 -13.91 -1.48
C ILE A 132 1.10 -12.50 -1.48
N LEU A 133 0.34 -11.49 -1.90
CA LEU A 133 0.82 -10.10 -1.93
C LEU A 133 1.20 -9.60 -0.54
N ASN A 134 0.33 -9.81 0.46
CA ASN A 134 0.62 -9.41 1.83
C ASN A 134 1.78 -10.20 2.46
N GLY A 135 1.89 -11.50 2.14
CA GLY A 135 2.98 -12.35 2.58
C GLY A 135 4.33 -11.90 2.00
N LEU A 136 4.39 -11.63 0.70
CA LEU A 136 5.59 -11.14 0.02
C LEU A 136 6.00 -9.75 0.52
N ALA A 137 5.05 -8.83 0.69
CA ALA A 137 5.31 -7.51 1.25
C ALA A 137 5.94 -7.61 2.65
N ARG A 138 5.39 -8.48 3.51
CA ARG A 138 5.91 -8.71 4.86
C ARG A 138 7.30 -9.38 4.85
N LEU A 139 7.52 -10.35 3.98
CA LEU A 139 8.80 -11.05 3.86
C LEU A 139 9.91 -10.12 3.35
N LEU A 140 9.61 -9.25 2.39
CA LEU A 140 10.54 -8.28 1.83
C LEU A 140 11.00 -7.27 2.90
N VAL A 141 10.06 -6.76 3.71
CA VAL A 141 10.38 -5.88 4.85
C VAL A 141 11.28 -6.60 5.86
N TRP A 142 10.92 -7.84 6.23
CA TRP A 142 11.68 -8.61 7.21
C TRP A 142 13.12 -8.89 6.76
N ARG A 143 13.33 -9.17 5.47
CA ARG A 143 14.69 -9.30 4.90
C ARG A 143 15.48 -7.99 4.93
N MET A 144 14.83 -6.85 4.74
CA MET A 144 15.50 -5.55 4.77
C MET A 144 15.88 -5.11 6.20
N GLU A 145 15.12 -5.54 7.22
CA GLU A 145 15.49 -5.35 8.63
C GLU A 145 16.58 -6.33 9.10
N GLY A 146 16.58 -7.57 8.60
CA GLY A 146 17.60 -8.57 8.93
C GLY A 146 19.01 -8.24 8.45
N GLY A 147 19.17 -7.41 7.41
CA GLY A 147 20.47 -7.05 6.83
C GLY A 147 21.36 -6.14 7.67
N ARG A 148 20.88 -5.61 8.82
CA ARG A 148 21.62 -4.60 9.62
C ARG A 148 22.12 -5.09 10.98
N ARG A 149 22.03 -6.39 11.29
CA ARG A 149 22.67 -6.98 12.49
C ARG A 149 24.13 -7.43 12.26
N GLY A 150 24.64 -7.40 11.03
CA GLY A 150 26.01 -7.81 10.71
C GLY A 150 26.89 -6.63 10.33
N GLY A 151 27.47 -5.93 11.30
CA GLY A 151 28.42 -4.87 10.98
C GLY A 151 28.96 -4.10 12.17
N ARG A 152 29.70 -4.80 13.05
CA ARG A 152 30.85 -4.37 13.90
C ARG A 152 30.93 -5.23 15.17
N PRO A 153 32.12 -5.52 15.70
CA PRO A 153 33.11 -4.52 16.15
C PRO A 153 34.05 -4.02 15.04
#